data_AF-A0A2E5YL56-F1
#
_entry.id   AF-A0A2E5YL56-F1
#
_cell.length_a   1.000
_cell.length_b   1.000
_cell.length_c   1.000
_cell.angle_alpha   90.00
_cell.angle_beta   90.00
_cell.angle_gamma   90.00
#
_symmetry.space_group_name_H-M   'P 1'
#
loop_
_entity.id
_entity.type
_entity.pdbx_description
1 polymer ?
#
loop_
_entity_poly.entity_id
_entity_poly.type
_entity_poly.pdbx_seq_one_letter_code
_entity_poly.pdbx_strand_id
1 'polypeptide(L)'
;MPARVVVVKRTRSRSFALLRAAPAWVSSVWAALRGPGLVSARAVDRDFPSDSGIPELRFLSDGAHRCTGCDLCTRICPSRALHLDASPGEGCVEVARFELALGDCIGCRRCAENCPEEALEMRETPPAVIARSTGIPESIDLLEPRGTGR
;
A
#
# COMPACT_ATOMS: atom_id res chain seq x y z
N MET A 1 -23.72 -2.17 -10.43
CA MET A 1 -22.65 -1.60 -11.28
C MET A 1 -21.80 -0.67 -10.42
N PRO A 2 -20.61 -1.10 -9.94
CA PRO A 2 -19.75 -0.24 -9.12
C PRO A 2 -19.07 0.83 -9.99
N ALA A 3 -19.12 2.09 -9.56
CA ALA A 3 -18.43 3.18 -10.26
C ALA A 3 -16.90 3.07 -10.12
N ARG A 4 -16.19 3.35 -11.22
CA ARG A 4 -14.72 3.46 -11.27
C ARG A 4 -14.29 4.74 -10.56
N VAL A 5 -13.31 4.65 -9.67
CA VAL A 5 -12.63 5.81 -9.06
C VAL A 5 -11.15 5.65 -9.33
N VAL A 6 -10.49 6.70 -9.81
CA VAL A 6 -9.06 6.68 -10.16
C VAL A 6 -8.32 7.66 -9.26
N VAL A 7 -7.52 7.13 -8.33
CA VAL A 7 -6.63 7.95 -7.48
C VAL A 7 -5.35 8.24 -8.26
N VAL A 8 -5.00 9.51 -8.42
CA VAL A 8 -3.84 9.95 -9.21
C VAL A 8 -2.79 10.58 -8.29
N LYS A 9 -1.81 9.77 -7.84
CA LYS A 9 -0.68 10.27 -7.05
C LYS A 9 0.22 11.17 -7.91
N ARG A 10 0.32 12.45 -7.52
CA ARG A 10 0.85 13.55 -8.33
C ARG A 10 2.37 13.72 -8.16
N THR A 11 3.16 12.95 -8.91
CA THR A 11 4.63 13.06 -8.88
C THR A 11 5.12 14.41 -9.45
N ARG A 12 5.95 15.11 -8.69
CA ARG A 12 6.42 16.47 -8.99
C ARG A 12 7.64 16.42 -9.92
N SER A 13 7.42 16.48 -11.23
CA SER A 13 8.49 16.37 -12.24
C SER A 13 9.57 17.45 -12.08
N ARG A 14 10.81 17.03 -11.81
CA ARG A 14 11.98 17.90 -11.76
C ARG A 14 12.45 18.21 -13.19
N SER A 15 12.04 19.35 -13.72
CA SER A 15 12.53 19.88 -15.01
C SER A 15 13.97 20.38 -14.88
N PHE A 16 14.96 19.73 -15.52
CA PHE A 16 16.32 20.29 -15.63
C PHE A 16 17.00 20.06 -17.01
N ALA A 17 17.03 21.15 -17.79
CA ALA A 17 18.24 21.67 -18.45
C ALA A 17 19.01 20.88 -19.55
N LEU A 18 18.35 20.30 -20.56
CA LEU A 18 19.02 19.88 -21.82
C LEU A 18 18.32 20.33 -23.12
N LEU A 19 17.47 21.37 -23.08
CA LEU A 19 16.67 21.84 -24.23
C LEU A 19 16.83 23.35 -24.48
N ARG A 20 18.04 23.77 -24.88
CA ARG A 20 18.32 25.18 -25.27
C ARG A 20 19.04 25.39 -26.60
N ALA A 21 19.23 24.32 -27.39
CA ALA A 21 19.94 24.36 -28.69
C ALA A 21 19.30 23.46 -29.78
N ALA A 22 18.01 23.13 -29.65
CA ALA A 22 17.30 22.30 -30.62
C ALA A 22 16.55 23.17 -31.67
N PRO A 23 16.62 22.86 -32.98
CA PRO A 23 15.81 23.53 -34.00
C PRO A 23 14.30 23.43 -33.76
N ALA A 24 13.52 24.44 -34.15
CA ALA A 24 12.10 24.52 -33.84
C ALA A 24 11.26 23.31 -34.33
N TRP A 25 11.66 22.64 -35.42
CA TRP A 25 11.00 21.43 -35.91
C TRP A 25 11.22 20.22 -34.99
N VAL A 26 12.33 20.18 -34.25
CA VAL A 26 12.57 19.14 -33.23
C VAL A 26 11.55 19.29 -32.10
N SER A 27 11.16 20.51 -31.71
CA SER A 27 10.06 20.74 -30.77
C SER A 27 8.76 20.07 -31.23
N SER A 28 8.42 20.23 -32.52
CA SER A 28 7.20 19.67 -33.11
C SER A 28 7.24 18.14 -33.18
N VAL A 29 8.34 17.56 -33.68
CA VAL A 29 8.52 16.10 -33.75
C VAL A 29 8.59 15.48 -32.36
N TRP A 30 9.29 16.13 -31.42
CA TRP A 30 9.43 15.67 -30.04
C TRP A 30 8.17 15.89 -29.19
N ALA A 31 7.23 16.73 -29.63
CA ALA A 31 5.86 16.82 -29.07
C ALA A 31 4.92 15.77 -29.69
N ALA A 32 5.07 15.42 -30.97
CA ALA A 32 4.30 14.36 -31.60
C ALA A 32 4.72 12.96 -31.10
N LEU A 33 6.02 12.67 -31.05
CA LEU A 33 6.58 11.41 -30.53
C LEU A 33 6.47 11.29 -29.00
N ARG A 34 6.31 12.41 -28.30
CA ARG A 34 5.88 12.45 -26.90
C ARG A 34 4.48 13.04 -26.79
N GLY A 35 3.55 12.37 -27.49
CA GLY A 35 2.14 12.41 -27.09
C GLY A 35 2.02 12.19 -25.57
N PRO A 36 0.96 12.72 -24.93
CA PRO A 36 0.84 12.78 -23.47
C PRO A 36 1.16 11.43 -22.87
N GLY A 37 2.28 11.38 -22.13
CA GLY A 37 3.01 10.13 -21.92
C GLY A 37 2.10 9.04 -21.37
N LEU A 38 2.31 7.81 -21.84
CA LEU A 38 1.60 6.62 -21.35
C LEU A 38 1.95 6.36 -19.87
N VAL A 39 1.34 7.17 -19.00
CA VAL A 39 1.15 6.83 -17.60
C VAL A 39 0.42 5.51 -17.64
N SER A 40 1.07 4.45 -17.16
CA SER A 40 0.48 3.12 -17.05
C SER A 40 -0.54 3.14 -15.90
N ALA A 41 -1.62 3.90 -16.10
CA ALA A 41 -2.86 3.80 -15.37
C ALA A 41 -3.52 2.47 -15.78
N ARG A 42 -2.88 1.37 -15.36
CA ARG A 42 -3.59 0.13 -15.08
C ARG A 42 -4.60 0.48 -14.01
N ALA A 43 -5.79 0.86 -14.44
CA ALA A 43 -6.99 0.76 -13.63
C ALA A 43 -7.15 -0.73 -13.35
N VAL A 44 -6.50 -1.20 -12.30
CA VAL A 44 -6.68 -2.54 -11.80
C VAL A 44 -8.06 -2.51 -11.16
N ASP A 45 -9.08 -2.93 -11.92
CA ASP A 45 -10.31 -3.44 -11.33
C ASP A 45 -9.93 -4.72 -10.57
N ARG A 46 -9.36 -4.52 -9.37
CA ARG A 46 -9.40 -5.52 -8.32
C ARG A 46 -10.84 -5.50 -7.86
N ASP A 47 -11.63 -6.47 -8.32
CA ASP A 47 -12.74 -6.94 -7.52
C ASP A 47 -12.14 -7.34 -6.17
N PHE A 48 -12.27 -6.47 -5.17
CA PHE A 48 -11.66 -6.65 -3.87
C PHE A 48 -12.32 -7.87 -3.23
N PRO A 49 -11.58 -8.97 -2.97
CA PRO A 49 -12.17 -10.19 -2.47
C PRO A 49 -12.50 -10.02 -0.99
N SER A 50 -13.71 -9.54 -0.70
CA SER A 50 -14.18 -9.21 0.65
C SER A 50 -14.14 -10.39 1.61
N ASP A 51 -14.26 -11.61 1.06
CA ASP A 51 -14.15 -12.93 1.69
C ASP A 51 -12.71 -13.35 2.03
N SER A 52 -11.70 -12.76 1.39
CA SER A 52 -10.30 -13.11 1.62
C SER A 52 -9.68 -12.37 2.82
N GLY A 53 -10.30 -11.27 3.25
CA GLY A 53 -9.93 -10.54 4.46
C GLY A 53 -8.67 -9.69 4.34
N ILE A 54 -8.30 -9.05 5.45
CA ILE A 54 -7.11 -8.19 5.58
C ILE A 54 -6.16 -8.71 6.68
N PRO A 55 -4.84 -8.48 6.57
CA PRO A 55 -3.92 -8.74 7.67
C PRO A 55 -4.09 -7.69 8.77
N GLU A 56 -4.19 -8.16 10.01
CA GLU A 56 -4.17 -7.36 11.24
C GLU A 56 -3.03 -7.82 12.16
N LEU A 57 -2.58 -6.94 13.04
CA LEU A 57 -1.49 -7.22 13.97
C LEU A 57 -2.04 -7.86 15.25
N ARG A 58 -1.43 -8.95 15.71
CA ARG A 58 -1.82 -9.60 16.97
C ARG A 58 -1.15 -8.92 18.15
N PHE A 59 -1.98 -8.33 19.02
CA PHE A 59 -1.59 -7.76 20.29
C PHE A 59 -1.72 -8.79 21.43
N LEU A 60 -0.87 -8.66 22.44
CA LEU A 60 -0.89 -9.40 23.69
C LEU A 60 -1.78 -8.68 24.73
N SER A 61 -2.02 -9.33 25.87
CA SER A 61 -2.87 -8.80 26.97
C SER A 61 -2.32 -7.55 27.67
N ASP A 62 -1.05 -7.22 27.45
CA ASP A 62 -0.36 -6.01 27.91
C ASP A 62 -0.38 -4.87 26.89
N GLY A 63 -0.92 -5.11 25.68
CA GLY A 63 -0.91 -4.16 24.56
C GLY A 63 0.36 -4.21 23.70
N ALA A 64 1.33 -5.07 24.00
CA ALA A 64 2.50 -5.27 23.13
C ALA A 64 2.15 -6.09 21.87
N HIS A 65 2.96 -6.01 20.83
CA HIS A 65 2.81 -6.80 19.60
C HIS A 65 4.03 -7.69 19.34
N ARG A 66 3.86 -8.81 18.61
CA ARG A 66 4.99 -9.70 18.27
C ARG A 66 5.84 -9.24 17.07
N CYS A 67 5.62 -8.04 16.53
CA CYS A 67 6.39 -7.58 15.36
C CYS A 67 7.84 -7.23 15.74
N THR A 68 8.81 -7.92 15.13
CA THR A 68 10.26 -7.69 15.28
C THR A 68 10.85 -6.76 14.21
N GLY A 69 10.01 -6.06 13.43
CA GLY A 69 10.47 -5.15 12.38
C GLY A 69 11.15 -5.81 11.17
N CYS A 70 11.08 -7.14 11.03
CA CYS A 70 11.91 -7.91 10.08
C CYS A 70 11.63 -7.69 8.57
N ASP A 71 10.56 -6.96 8.21
CA ASP A 71 10.17 -6.57 6.83
C ASP A 71 9.91 -7.74 5.85
N LEU A 72 9.86 -8.99 6.33
CA LEU A 72 9.55 -10.15 5.48
C LEU A 72 8.13 -10.09 4.89
N CYS A 73 7.18 -9.54 5.64
CA CYS A 73 5.79 -9.32 5.23
C CYS A 73 5.66 -8.38 4.01
N THR A 74 6.44 -7.31 3.96
CA THR A 74 6.55 -6.39 2.80
C THR A 74 7.13 -7.11 1.59
N ARG A 75 8.26 -7.82 1.79
CA ARG A 75 9.01 -8.47 0.70
C ARG A 75 8.28 -9.65 0.07
N ILE A 76 7.47 -10.38 0.82
CA ILE A 76 6.64 -11.49 0.31
C ILE A 76 5.31 -11.03 -0.30
N CYS A 77 4.91 -9.76 -0.13
CA CYS A 77 3.62 -9.25 -0.57
C CYS A 77 3.60 -9.02 -2.11
N PRO A 78 2.85 -9.81 -2.89
CA PRO A 78 2.91 -9.77 -4.36
C PRO A 78 2.34 -8.48 -4.97
N SER A 79 1.54 -7.72 -4.22
CA SER A 79 1.05 -6.40 -4.61
C SER A 79 1.79 -5.23 -3.95
N ARG A 80 2.70 -5.50 -3.00
CA ARG A 80 3.39 -4.48 -2.18
C ARG A 80 2.46 -3.58 -1.37
N ALA A 81 1.30 -4.11 -0.97
CA ALA A 81 0.30 -3.40 -0.17
C ALA A 81 0.69 -3.12 1.29
N LEU A 82 1.85 -3.59 1.76
CA LEU A 82 2.35 -3.36 3.12
C LEU A 82 3.54 -2.41 3.10
N HIS A 83 3.62 -1.51 4.06
CA HIS A 83 4.74 -0.58 4.27
C HIS A 83 5.13 -0.60 5.75
N LEU A 84 6.39 -0.95 6.04
CA LEU A 84 6.92 -1.10 7.39
C LEU A 84 8.15 -0.19 7.54
N ASP A 85 8.05 0.84 8.38
CA ASP A 85 9.21 1.62 8.82
C ASP A 85 9.59 1.14 10.22
N ALA A 86 10.76 0.50 10.33
CA ALA A 86 11.32 0.02 11.59
C ALA A 86 12.78 0.49 11.74
N SER A 87 13.15 0.89 12.95
CA SER A 87 14.47 1.42 13.30
C SER A 87 15.15 0.61 14.39
N PRO A 88 16.49 0.45 14.36
CA PRO A 88 17.23 -0.15 15.47
C PRO A 88 17.20 0.79 16.67
N GLY A 89 16.53 0.39 17.75
CA GLY A 89 16.54 1.07 19.05
C GLY A 89 17.62 0.50 19.99
N GLU A 90 17.66 1.02 21.21
CA GLU A 90 18.60 0.56 22.24
C GLU A 90 18.17 -0.78 22.85
N GLY A 91 18.51 -1.87 22.17
CA GLY A 91 18.31 -3.25 22.63
C GLY A 91 17.11 -3.99 22.02
N CYS A 92 16.21 -3.27 21.33
CA CYS A 92 15.11 -3.84 20.56
C CYS A 92 14.94 -3.10 19.22
N VAL A 93 14.23 -3.71 18.27
CA VAL A 93 13.81 -3.03 17.03
C VAL A 93 12.49 -2.32 17.29
N GLU A 94 12.46 -1.01 17.06
CA GLU A 94 11.27 -0.18 17.22
C GLU A 94 10.53 -0.10 15.87
N VAL A 95 9.23 -0.41 15.87
CA VAL A 95 8.39 -0.30 14.67
C VAL A 95 7.64 1.03 14.72
N ALA A 96 8.10 2.00 13.92
CA ALA A 96 7.60 3.37 13.96
C ALA A 96 6.34 3.59 13.09
N ARG A 97 6.10 2.72 12.09
CA ARG A 97 4.95 2.76 11.18
C ARG A 97 4.71 1.37 10.59
N PHE A 98 3.47 0.89 10.56
CA PHE A 98 3.14 -0.33 9.82
C PHE A 98 1.81 -0.20 9.08
N GLU A 99 1.85 0.28 7.84
CA GLU A 99 0.64 0.52 7.05
C GLU A 99 0.26 -0.62 6.11
N LEU A 100 -1.06 -0.80 5.93
CA LEU A 100 -1.69 -1.58 4.87
C LEU A 100 -2.44 -0.65 3.91
N ALA A 101 -1.99 -0.59 2.65
CA ALA A 101 -2.70 0.03 1.55
C ALA A 101 -3.89 -0.84 1.13
N LEU A 102 -5.10 -0.50 1.58
CA LEU A 102 -6.29 -1.33 1.43
C LEU A 102 -6.65 -1.60 -0.03
N GLY A 103 -6.49 -0.61 -0.92
CA GLY A 103 -6.80 -0.75 -2.35
C GLY A 103 -5.85 -1.69 -3.11
N ASP A 104 -4.63 -1.89 -2.62
CA ASP A 104 -3.63 -2.79 -3.21
C ASP A 104 -3.62 -4.17 -2.55
N CYS A 105 -4.30 -4.34 -1.41
CA CYS A 105 -4.42 -5.64 -0.74
C CYS A 105 -5.19 -6.64 -1.61
N ILE A 106 -4.79 -7.91 -1.55
CA ILE A 106 -5.33 -8.98 -2.41
C ILE A 106 -5.86 -10.18 -1.62
N GLY A 107 -5.80 -10.12 -0.28
CA GLY A 107 -6.25 -11.19 0.61
C GLY A 107 -5.45 -12.51 0.53
N CYS A 108 -4.31 -12.56 -0.16
CA CYS A 108 -3.59 -13.82 -0.44
C CYS A 108 -2.87 -14.47 0.75
N ARG A 109 -3.05 -13.98 1.98
CA ARG A 109 -2.60 -14.53 3.28
C ARG A 109 -1.08 -14.76 3.50
N ARG A 110 -0.26 -14.75 2.45
CA ARG A 110 1.23 -14.90 2.47
C ARG A 110 1.95 -14.13 3.57
N CYS A 111 1.52 -12.91 3.87
CA CYS A 111 2.13 -12.05 4.89
C CYS A 111 1.92 -12.57 6.32
N ALA A 112 0.82 -13.27 6.61
CA ALA A 112 0.63 -14.00 7.86
C ALA A 112 1.34 -15.37 7.82
N GLU A 113 1.17 -16.14 6.75
CA GLU A 113 1.75 -17.48 6.55
C GLU A 113 3.28 -17.53 6.64
N ASN A 114 3.96 -16.43 6.29
CA ASN A 114 5.42 -16.32 6.28
C ASN A 114 5.95 -15.41 7.41
N CYS A 115 5.14 -15.11 8.43
CA CYS A 115 5.57 -14.31 9.58
C CYS A 115 6.24 -15.22 10.64
N PRO A 116 7.55 -15.09 10.91
CA PRO A 116 8.27 -16.02 11.81
C PRO A 116 7.82 -15.92 13.27
N GLU A 117 7.32 -14.75 13.68
CA GLU A 117 6.81 -14.49 15.04
C GLU A 117 5.28 -14.69 15.16
N GLU A 118 4.62 -15.15 14.10
CA GLU A 118 3.16 -15.18 13.97
C GLU A 118 2.50 -13.85 14.41
N ALA A 119 3.10 -12.71 14.07
CA ALA A 119 2.66 -11.39 14.52
C ALA A 119 1.46 -10.85 13.73
N LEU A 120 1.20 -11.40 12.54
CA LEU A 120 0.09 -11.06 11.67
C LEU A 120 -0.93 -12.19 11.62
N GLU A 121 -2.21 -11.83 11.61
CA GLU A 121 -3.33 -12.74 11.41
C GLU A 121 -4.31 -12.18 10.38
N MET A 122 -5.04 -13.05 9.69
CA MET A 122 -6.02 -12.62 8.68
C MET A 122 -7.41 -12.49 9.32
N ARG A 123 -7.98 -11.29 9.28
CA ARG A 123 -9.33 -10.98 9.79
C ARG A 123 -10.28 -10.64 8.65
N GLU A 124 -11.58 -10.73 8.91
CA GLU A 124 -12.61 -10.39 7.92
C GLU A 124 -12.51 -8.90 7.54
N THR A 125 -12.83 -8.57 6.29
CA THR A 125 -12.73 -7.19 5.82
C THR A 125 -13.74 -6.30 6.57
N PRO A 126 -13.31 -5.25 7.29
CA PRO A 126 -14.24 -4.40 8.04
C PRO A 126 -15.30 -3.77 7.11
N PRO A 127 -16.58 -3.69 7.53
CA PRO A 127 -17.64 -3.14 6.69
C PRO A 127 -17.40 -1.67 6.31
N ALA A 128 -16.60 -0.91 7.06
CA ALA A 128 -16.16 0.44 6.71
C ALA A 128 -15.27 0.51 5.45
N VAL A 129 -14.56 -0.58 5.11
CA VAL A 129 -13.76 -0.71 3.88
C VAL A 129 -14.66 -1.13 2.70
N ILE A 130 -15.66 -1.97 2.97
CA ILE A 130 -16.64 -2.44 1.97
C ILE A 130 -17.63 -1.32 1.61
N ALA A 131 -17.98 -0.46 2.56
CA ALA A 131 -18.88 0.68 2.39
C ALA A 131 -18.21 1.83 1.61
N ARG A 132 -18.17 1.70 0.28
CA ARG A 132 -17.61 2.68 -0.69
C ARG A 132 -18.23 4.09 -0.61
N SER A 133 -19.23 4.33 0.24
CA SER A 133 -20.00 5.57 0.37
C SER A 133 -19.33 6.67 1.21
N THR A 134 -18.47 6.33 2.18
CA THR A 134 -17.85 7.30 3.10
C THR A 134 -16.43 7.71 2.72
N GLY A 135 -15.88 7.13 1.65
CA GLY A 135 -14.46 7.26 1.29
C GLY A 135 -13.62 6.24 2.05
N ILE A 136 -12.99 5.31 1.32
CA ILE A 136 -12.08 4.31 1.89
C ILE A 136 -10.75 5.02 2.17
N PRO A 137 -10.15 4.89 3.37
CA PRO A 137 -8.81 5.42 3.62
C PRO A 137 -7.78 4.69 2.74
N GLU A 138 -6.84 5.43 2.14
CA GLU A 138 -5.87 4.84 1.18
C GLU A 138 -4.96 3.79 1.86
N SER A 139 -4.56 4.08 3.11
CA SER A 139 -3.89 3.17 4.03
C SER A 139 -4.60 3.13 5.40
N ILE A 140 -4.42 2.03 6.13
CA ILE A 140 -4.65 1.97 7.58
C ILE A 140 -3.32 1.62 8.27
N ASP A 141 -3.10 2.15 9.47
CA ASP A 141 -2.02 1.67 10.33
C ASP A 141 -2.45 0.37 11.04
N LEU A 142 -1.53 -0.58 11.16
CA LEU A 142 -1.68 -1.87 11.83
C LEU A 142 -1.13 -1.83 13.27
N LEU A 143 -0.37 -0.78 13.64
CA LEU A 143 0.03 -0.51 15.02
C LEU A 143 -1.15 0.02 15.86
N GLU A 144 -2.18 0.59 15.23
CA GLU A 144 -3.45 0.92 15.87
C GLU A 144 -4.30 -0.36 16.06
N PRO A 145 -4.54 -0.86 17.28
CA PRO A 145 -5.35 -2.06 17.50
C PRO A 145 -6.79 -1.81 17.04
N ARG A 146 -7.21 -2.50 15.98
CA ARG A 146 -8.56 -2.41 15.39
C ARG A 146 -9.59 -3.15 16.26
N GLY A 147 -9.92 -2.55 17.40
CA GLY A 147 -11.05 -2.84 18.27
C GLY A 147 -11.40 -4.33 18.41
N THR A 148 -10.69 -5.04 19.30
CA THR A 148 -10.77 -6.50 19.51
C THR A 148 -12.20 -7.07 19.44
N GLY A 149 -12.57 -7.59 18.27
CA GLY A 149 -13.79 -8.36 18.07
C GLY A 149 -13.73 -9.67 18.84
N ARG A 150 -14.76 -9.94 19.64
CA ARG A 150 -14.86 -11.06 20.58
C ARG A 150 -15.70 -12.20 20.01
#